data_AF-A0A9E2X8H2-F1
#
_entry.id   AF-A0A9E2X8H2-F1
#
_cell.length_a   1.000
_cell.length_b   1.000
_cell.length_c   1.000
_cell.angle_alpha   90.00
_cell.angle_beta   90.00
_cell.angle_gamma   90.00
#
_symmetry.space_group_name_H-M   'P 1'
#
loop_
_entity.id
_entity.type
_entity.pdbx_description
1 polymer ?
#
loop_
_entity_poly.entity_id
_entity_poly.type
_entity_poly.pdbx_seq_one_letter_code
_entity_poly.pdbx_strand_id
1 'polypeptide(L)'
;MRPLDDLIAKTKIGVGGWDQYVARDMQQGPDGKTYPIPFTVDTFAMVYNKDLLRAAGYDEFLKTWPKLRAASLAVFHKTGKTSFGFPAGSCGTPAIWFFLNFY
;
A
#
# COMPACT_ATOMS: atom_id res chain seq x y z
N MET A 1 -20.55 -18.88 4.60
CA MET A 1 -19.65 -18.83 5.77
C MET A 1 -20.47 -18.47 7.00
N ARG A 2 -20.01 -18.81 8.22
CA ARG A 2 -20.66 -18.41 9.47
C ARG A 2 -20.26 -16.98 9.84
N PRO A 3 -21.17 -16.11 10.30
CA PRO A 3 -20.84 -14.83 10.93
C PRO A 3 -20.01 -15.00 12.21
N LEU A 4 -19.04 -14.11 12.43
CA LEU A 4 -18.08 -14.16 13.54
C LEU A 4 -18.37 -13.11 14.63
N ASP A 5 -19.39 -12.28 14.47
CA ASP A 5 -19.68 -11.15 15.36
C ASP A 5 -19.82 -11.57 16.84
N ASP A 6 -20.44 -12.73 17.10
CA ASP A 6 -20.58 -13.29 18.45
C ASP A 6 -19.21 -13.68 19.05
N LEU A 7 -18.33 -14.25 18.24
CA LEU A 7 -16.98 -14.64 18.65
C LEU A 7 -16.09 -13.42 18.88
N ILE A 8 -16.20 -12.41 18.03
CA ILE A 8 -15.47 -11.13 18.18
C ILE A 8 -15.84 -10.48 19.51
N ALA A 9 -17.15 -10.35 19.79
CA ALA A 9 -17.64 -9.76 21.04
C ALA A 9 -17.19 -10.57 22.28
N LYS A 10 -17.23 -11.91 22.19
CA LYS A 10 -16.84 -12.81 23.29
C LYS A 10 -15.34 -12.78 23.57
N THR A 11 -14.52 -12.81 22.53
CA THR A 11 -13.06 -12.98 22.66
C THR A 11 -12.32 -11.68 22.89
N LYS A 12 -12.94 -10.53 22.59
CA LYS A 12 -12.30 -9.20 22.65
C LYS A 12 -10.99 -9.19 21.85
N ILE A 13 -11.04 -9.77 20.65
CA ILE A 13 -9.87 -9.94 19.78
C ILE A 13 -9.18 -8.61 19.44
N GLY A 14 -7.85 -8.65 19.34
CA GLY A 14 -6.98 -7.51 19.04
C GLY A 14 -6.37 -6.88 20.30
N VAL A 15 -5.07 -6.54 20.26
CA VAL A 15 -4.37 -5.89 21.38
C VAL A 15 -5.03 -4.55 21.75
N GLY A 16 -5.49 -3.80 20.75
CA GLY A 16 -6.26 -2.55 20.93
C GLY A 16 -7.78 -2.72 20.82
N GLY A 17 -8.26 -3.96 20.74
CA GLY A 17 -9.67 -4.29 20.46
C GLY A 17 -10.04 -4.27 18.98
N TRP A 18 -11.26 -4.73 18.69
CA TRP A 18 -11.80 -4.92 17.35
C TRP A 18 -11.81 -3.64 16.49
N ASP A 19 -12.07 -2.49 17.11
CA ASP A 19 -12.16 -1.20 16.42
C ASP A 19 -10.80 -0.69 15.91
N GLN A 20 -9.68 -1.28 16.33
CA GLN A 20 -8.34 -0.91 15.87
C GLN A 20 -7.84 -1.72 14.67
N TYR A 21 -8.59 -2.73 14.21
CA TYR A 21 -8.23 -3.44 13.00
C TYR A 21 -8.37 -2.52 11.77
N VAL A 22 -7.30 -2.43 10.99
CA VAL A 22 -7.31 -1.83 9.66
C VAL A 22 -8.15 -2.72 8.72
N ALA A 23 -8.94 -2.10 7.83
CA ALA A 23 -9.76 -2.79 6.83
C ALA A 23 -10.86 -3.72 7.41
N ARG A 24 -11.40 -3.38 8.58
CA ARG A 24 -12.51 -4.11 9.23
C ARG A 24 -13.78 -4.12 8.39
N ASP A 25 -14.11 -2.99 7.79
CA ASP A 25 -15.25 -2.78 6.92
C ASP A 25 -15.21 -3.69 5.68
N MET A 26 -14.02 -3.98 5.16
CA MET A 26 -13.84 -4.95 4.05
C MET A 26 -14.21 -6.39 4.43
N GLN A 27 -14.34 -6.68 5.73
CA GLN A 27 -14.70 -8.01 6.23
C GLN A 27 -16.21 -8.22 6.33
N GLN A 28 -17.00 -7.17 6.09
CA GLN A 28 -18.45 -7.22 6.16
C GLN A 28 -19.05 -7.73 4.86
N GLY A 29 -19.97 -8.69 4.97
CA GLY A 29 -20.81 -9.09 3.86
C GLY A 29 -21.89 -8.05 3.54
N PRO A 30 -22.66 -8.24 2.45
CA PRO A 30 -23.78 -7.37 2.09
C PRO A 30 -24.88 -7.27 3.16
N ASP A 31 -24.94 -8.22 4.09
CA ASP A 31 -25.84 -8.25 5.24
C ASP A 31 -25.29 -7.52 6.49
N GLY A 32 -24.12 -6.88 6.36
CA GLY A 32 -23.45 -6.15 7.43
C GLY A 32 -22.75 -7.02 8.47
N LYS A 33 -22.73 -8.35 8.30
CA LYS A 33 -22.09 -9.28 9.26
C LYS A 33 -20.63 -9.52 8.92
N THR A 34 -19.83 -9.79 9.93
CA THR A 34 -18.39 -10.06 9.78
C THR A 34 -18.15 -11.54 9.49
N TYR A 35 -17.46 -11.87 8.39
CA TYR A 35 -17.17 -13.27 8.02
C TYR A 35 -15.70 -13.66 8.14
N PRO A 36 -14.72 -12.80 7.80
CA PRO A 36 -13.32 -13.02 8.10
C PRO A 36 -12.80 -12.10 9.22
N ILE A 37 -11.67 -12.49 9.81
CA ILE A 37 -10.87 -11.61 10.68
C ILE A 37 -9.67 -11.13 9.86
N PRO A 38 -9.35 -9.83 9.83
CA PRO A 38 -8.16 -9.35 9.15
C PRO A 38 -6.92 -9.96 9.82
N PHE A 39 -6.07 -10.62 9.02
CA PHE A 39 -4.82 -11.20 9.51
C PHE A 39 -3.62 -10.32 9.16
N THR A 40 -3.52 -9.92 7.89
CA THR A 40 -2.50 -9.01 7.38
C THR A 40 -3.15 -7.98 6.45
N VAL A 41 -2.57 -6.79 6.37
CA VAL A 41 -2.94 -5.77 5.39
C VAL A 41 -1.70 -5.43 4.58
N ASP A 42 -1.84 -5.52 3.27
CA ASP A 42 -0.84 -5.12 2.31
C ASP A 42 -1.31 -3.89 1.51
N THR A 43 -0.37 -3.03 1.16
CA THR A 43 -0.67 -1.81 0.41
C THR A 43 0.48 -1.43 -0.50
N PHE A 44 0.17 -0.70 -1.58
CA PHE A 44 1.18 -0.11 -2.43
C PHE A 44 1.64 1.22 -1.84
N ALA A 45 2.94 1.35 -1.63
CA ALA A 45 3.59 2.61 -1.29
C ALA A 45 4.63 3.00 -2.35
N MET A 46 4.94 4.29 -2.43
CA MET A 46 5.97 4.79 -3.34
C MET A 46 7.35 4.73 -2.67
N VAL A 47 8.20 3.82 -3.14
CA VAL A 47 9.63 3.83 -2.84
C VAL A 47 10.34 4.73 -3.84
N TYR A 48 11.30 5.53 -3.39
CA TYR A 48 11.99 6.51 -4.24
C TYR A 48 13.48 6.63 -3.92
N ASN A 49 14.27 6.95 -4.95
CA ASN A 49 15.70 7.21 -4.82
C ASN A 49 15.92 8.69 -4.47
N LYS A 50 16.42 8.94 -3.25
CA LYS A 50 16.65 10.30 -2.73
C LYS A 50 17.74 11.06 -3.51
N ASP A 51 18.79 10.39 -3.98
CA ASP A 51 19.87 11.04 -4.75
C ASP A 51 19.38 11.52 -6.12
N LEU A 52 18.59 10.71 -6.81
CA LEU A 52 18.02 11.11 -8.10
C LEU A 52 17.02 12.26 -7.93
N LEU A 53 16.22 12.22 -6.87
CA LEU A 53 15.27 13.28 -6.57
C LEU A 53 15.98 14.61 -6.23
N ARG A 54 17.08 14.55 -5.46
CA ARG A 54 17.95 15.70 -5.19
C ARG A 54 18.64 16.22 -6.45
N ALA A 55 19.18 15.34 -7.30
CA ALA A 55 19.77 15.75 -8.58
C ALA A 55 18.73 16.47 -9.47
N ALA A 56 17.45 16.09 -9.35
CA ALA A 56 16.34 16.77 -10.00
C ALA A 56 15.97 18.12 -9.36
N GLY A 57 16.46 18.44 -8.16
CA GLY A 57 16.20 19.69 -7.44
C GLY A 57 15.07 19.60 -6.42
N TYR A 58 14.78 18.39 -5.91
CA TYR A 58 13.71 18.14 -4.95
C TYR A 58 14.29 17.46 -3.69
N ASP A 59 14.06 18.08 -2.53
CA ASP A 59 14.56 17.58 -1.24
C ASP A 59 13.49 16.86 -0.41
N GLU A 60 12.22 16.94 -0.83
CA GLU A 60 11.08 16.34 -0.13
C GLU A 60 10.31 15.35 -1.00
N PHE A 61 9.55 14.48 -0.33
CA PHE A 61 8.64 13.56 -0.98
C PHE A 61 7.51 14.29 -1.74
N LEU A 62 7.21 13.80 -2.94
CA LEU A 62 6.24 14.40 -3.85
C LEU A 62 4.82 13.96 -3.48
N LYS A 63 4.03 14.89 -2.95
CA LYS A 63 2.67 14.59 -2.45
C LYS A 63 1.55 14.72 -3.50
N THR A 64 1.87 15.07 -4.75
CA THR A 64 0.86 15.26 -5.80
C THR A 64 1.32 14.70 -7.15
N TRP A 65 0.35 14.24 -7.96
CA TRP A 65 0.62 13.72 -9.31
C TRP A 65 1.34 14.70 -10.24
N PRO A 66 0.99 16.01 -10.28
CA PRO A 66 1.73 16.97 -11.11
C PRO A 66 3.18 17.14 -10.67
N LYS A 67 3.46 17.16 -9.35
CA LYS A 67 4.82 17.23 -8.81
C LYS A 67 5.61 15.97 -9.14
N LEU A 68 4.97 14.79 -9.03
CA LEU A 68 5.56 13.51 -9.44
C LEU A 68 5.99 13.56 -10.92
N ARG A 69 5.08 13.94 -11.82
CA ARG A 69 5.38 14.06 -13.25
C ARG A 69 6.53 15.03 -13.53
N ALA A 70 6.50 16.22 -12.92
CA ALA A 70 7.54 17.23 -13.12
C ALA A 70 8.92 16.74 -12.66
N ALA A 71 9.00 16.13 -11.46
CA ALA A 71 10.24 15.58 -10.95
C ALA A 71 10.73 14.40 -11.80
N SER A 72 9.83 13.53 -12.25
CA SER A 72 10.16 12.42 -13.15
C SER A 72 10.79 12.88 -14.46
N LEU A 73 10.28 13.96 -15.05
CA LEU A 73 10.88 14.59 -16.24
C LEU A 73 12.25 15.21 -15.92
N ALA A 74 12.36 15.93 -14.80
CA ALA A 74 13.61 16.55 -14.38
C ALA A 74 14.72 15.52 -14.12
N VAL A 75 14.40 14.38 -13.49
CA VAL A 75 15.34 13.25 -13.33
C VAL A 75 15.82 12.76 -14.69
N PHE A 76 14.91 12.51 -15.63
CA PHE A 76 15.27 12.02 -16.96
C PHE A 76 16.17 13.01 -17.71
N HIS A 77 15.80 14.30 -17.74
CA HIS A 77 16.56 15.32 -18.45
C HIS A 77 17.95 15.57 -17.85
N LYS A 78 18.11 15.47 -16.53
CA LYS A 78 19.39 15.74 -15.87
C LYS A 78 20.31 14.53 -15.75
N THR A 79 19.75 13.32 -15.74
CA THR A 79 20.53 12.10 -15.43
C THR A 79 20.48 11.03 -16.53
N GLY A 80 19.56 11.15 -17.48
CA GLY A 80 19.29 10.12 -18.49
C GLY A 80 18.63 8.85 -17.94
N LYS A 81 18.32 8.78 -16.64
CA LYS A 81 17.75 7.58 -15.99
C LYS A 81 16.22 7.60 -16.03
N THR A 82 15.63 6.40 -16.14
CA THR A 82 14.19 6.20 -15.95
C THR A 82 13.79 6.57 -14.52
N SER A 83 12.69 7.30 -14.37
CA SER A 83 12.35 7.96 -13.10
C SER A 83 11.11 7.40 -12.40
N PHE A 84 10.06 7.04 -13.14
CA PHE A 84 8.84 6.44 -12.59
C PHE A 84 8.59 5.07 -13.20
N GLY A 85 8.34 4.08 -12.34
CA GLY A 85 7.99 2.72 -12.73
C GLY A 85 6.82 2.26 -11.88
N PHE A 86 5.81 1.70 -12.54
CA PHE A 86 4.68 1.05 -11.88
C PHE A 86 4.53 -0.33 -12.51
N PRO A 87 4.61 -1.43 -11.74
CA PRO A 87 4.43 -2.77 -12.28
C PRO A 87 2.95 -2.97 -12.65
N ALA A 88 2.57 -2.53 -13.85
CA ALA A 88 1.20 -2.57 -14.36
C ALA A 88 0.77 -3.95 -14.89
N GLY A 89 1.68 -4.92 -14.94
CA GLY A 89 1.45 -6.25 -15.51
C GLY A 89 1.37 -7.34 -14.44
N SER A 90 0.56 -8.38 -14.70
CA SER A 90 0.66 -9.63 -13.95
C SER A 90 1.85 -10.44 -14.48
N CYS A 91 2.85 -10.72 -13.66
CA CYS A 91 3.75 -11.84 -13.96
C CYS A 91 3.08 -13.15 -13.54
N GLY A 92 3.40 -14.26 -14.22
CA GLY A 92 2.90 -15.60 -13.88
C GLY A 92 3.44 -16.14 -12.54
N THR A 93 4.23 -15.34 -11.83
CA THR A 93 4.75 -15.63 -10.50
C THR A 93 4.25 -14.56 -9.52
N PRO A 94 4.05 -14.86 -8.23
CA PRO A 94 3.60 -13.87 -7.25
C PRO A 94 4.65 -12.80 -6.90
N ALA A 95 5.68 -12.59 -7.73
CA ALA A 95 6.83 -11.71 -7.45
C ALA A 95 6.44 -10.25 -7.21
N ILE A 96 5.34 -9.77 -7.82
CA ILE A 96 4.82 -8.41 -7.57
C ILE A 96 4.42 -8.19 -6.10
N TRP A 97 4.00 -9.27 -5.41
CA TRP A 97 3.54 -9.24 -4.01
C TRP A 97 4.69 -9.24 -3.00
N PHE A 98 5.86 -9.80 -3.35
CA PHE A 98 6.97 -9.96 -2.40
C PHE A 98 7.90 -8.75 -2.31
N PHE A 99 8.03 -7.96 -3.38
CA PHE A 99 8.79 -6.71 -3.32
C PHE A 99 8.16 -5.69 -2.34
N LEU A 100 6.91 -5.90 -1.91
CA LEU A 100 6.17 -5.00 -1.02
C LEU A 100 6.28 -5.38 0.47
N ASN A 101 6.66 -6.62 0.79
CA ASN A 101 6.63 -7.14 2.16
C ASN A 101 8.03 -7.22 2.83
N PHE A 102 9.11 -6.98 2.08
CA PHE A 102 10.50 -7.10 2.57
C PHE A 102 11.30 -5.80 2.55
N TYR A 103 10.65 -4.66 2.82
CA TYR A 103 11.34 -3.38 3.08
C TYR A 103 11.06 -2.86 4.48
#